data_AF-W1W8D2-F1
#
_entry.id   AF-W1W8D2-F1
#
_cell.length_a   1.000
_cell.length_b   1.000
_cell.length_c   1.000
_cell.angle_alpha   90.00
_cell.angle_beta   90.00
_cell.angle_gamma   90.00
#
_symmetry.space_group_name_H-M   'P 1'
#
loop_
_entity.id
_entity.type
_entity.pdbx_description
1 polymer ?
#
loop_
_entity_poly.entity_id
_entity_poly.type
_entity_poly.pdbx_seq_one_letter_code
_entity_poly.pdbx_strand_id
1 'polypeptide(L)'
;DTARDFMEIHLPIDLRELCDLDSLKLESASFVDEKLRALHSDILWSVETREGDGYIYVVIEHQSREDIHMAFRLMRYSMAVMQRHIEHDKRRPLPLVIPMLFYHGSRSPYPWSLCWLDEFAAPTTARKLYSAAFPLVDVTVVPDDEIVQHRRVALLELIQKHIRQRDLMGLID
;
A
#
# COMPACT_ATOMS: atom_id res chain seq x y z
N ASP A 1 -10.35 12.16 23.77
CA ASP A 1 -11.38 13.13 23.33
C ASP A 1 -11.05 13.82 22.01
N THR A 2 -10.09 14.75 21.89
CA THR A 2 -9.87 15.48 20.62
C THR A 2 -9.66 14.62 19.36
N ALA A 3 -8.90 13.52 19.45
CA ALA A 3 -8.67 12.64 18.31
C ALA A 3 -9.94 11.88 17.89
N ARG A 4 -10.76 11.47 18.86
CA ARG A 4 -12.06 10.83 18.59
C ARG A 4 -12.98 11.83 17.91
N ASP A 5 -13.10 13.04 18.45
CA ASP A 5 -13.92 14.10 17.86
C ASP A 5 -13.50 14.39 16.41
N PHE A 6 -12.19 14.48 16.16
CA PHE A 6 -11.66 14.69 14.81
C PHE A 6 -12.08 13.56 13.85
N MET A 7 -11.92 12.30 14.26
CA MET A 7 -12.32 11.14 13.45
C MET A 7 -13.85 11.11 13.24
N GLU A 8 -14.63 11.41 14.27
CA GLU A 8 -16.09 11.48 14.19
C GLU A 8 -16.56 12.53 13.20
N ILE A 9 -15.94 13.72 13.19
CA ILE A 9 -16.35 14.84 12.34
C ILE A 9 -15.88 14.64 10.89
N HIS A 10 -14.65 14.12 10.69
CA HIS A 10 -13.97 14.23 9.40
C HIS A 10 -13.78 12.92 8.65
N LEU A 11 -13.91 11.75 9.27
CA LEU A 11 -13.89 10.50 8.51
C LEU A 11 -15.13 10.41 7.60
N PRO A 12 -14.96 9.98 6.33
CA PRO A 12 -16.09 9.60 5.49
C PRO A 12 -17.00 8.60 6.21
N ILE A 13 -18.31 8.75 6.06
CA ILE A 13 -19.30 8.01 6.87
C ILE A 13 -19.16 6.49 6.72
N ASP A 14 -18.91 6.03 5.50
CA ASP A 14 -18.67 4.65 5.10
C ASP A 14 -17.41 4.07 5.76
N LEU A 15 -16.34 4.85 5.88
CA LEU A 15 -15.13 4.41 6.58
C LEU A 15 -15.28 4.48 8.10
N ARG A 16 -15.98 5.49 8.61
CA ARG A 16 -16.25 5.65 10.04
C ARG A 16 -17.10 4.51 10.59
N GLU A 17 -18.04 4.00 9.82
CA GLU A 17 -18.90 2.86 10.21
C GLU A 17 -18.11 1.56 10.42
N LEU A 18 -16.91 1.43 9.83
CA LEU A 18 -16.02 0.29 10.05
C LEU A 18 -15.25 0.38 11.38
N CYS A 19 -15.08 1.58 11.93
CA CYS A 19 -14.21 1.86 13.06
C CYS A 19 -14.96 1.79 14.40
N ASP A 20 -14.37 1.09 15.38
CA ASP A 20 -14.72 1.29 16.79
C ASP A 20 -13.87 2.44 17.37
N LEU A 21 -14.37 3.67 17.29
CA LEU A 21 -13.64 4.85 17.74
C LEU A 21 -13.37 4.89 19.26
N ASP A 22 -13.96 3.99 20.05
CA ASP A 22 -13.61 3.84 21.46
C ASP A 22 -12.29 3.11 21.68
N SER A 23 -11.85 2.32 20.71
CA SER A 23 -10.56 1.62 20.69
C SER A 23 -9.37 2.47 20.21
N LEU A 24 -9.62 3.74 19.83
CA LEU A 24 -8.63 4.60 19.18
C LEU A 24 -7.34 4.74 20.02
N LYS A 25 -6.21 4.33 19.43
CA LYS A 25 -4.90 4.31 20.11
C LYS A 25 -3.82 4.98 19.27
N LEU A 26 -3.08 5.90 19.90
CA LEU A 26 -1.95 6.55 19.24
C LEU A 26 -0.81 5.54 19.13
N GLU A 27 -0.35 5.27 17.92
CA GLU A 27 0.78 4.35 17.72
C GLU A 27 2.09 5.05 18.05
N SER A 28 2.97 4.34 18.75
CA SER A 28 4.22 4.92 19.21
C SER A 28 5.15 5.21 18.03
N ALA A 29 6.01 6.20 18.21
CA ALA A 29 7.05 6.52 17.25
C ALA A 29 8.02 5.34 16.99
N SER A 30 8.00 4.24 17.76
CA SER A 30 8.81 3.04 17.49
C SER A 30 8.13 2.05 16.53
N PHE A 31 6.80 2.11 16.39
CA PHE A 31 6.09 1.47 15.29
C PHE A 31 6.35 2.22 13.97
N VAL A 32 6.48 3.53 14.06
CA VAL A 32 6.79 4.49 13.00
C VAL A 32 8.33 4.63 12.85
N ASP A 33 8.98 3.75 12.10
CA ASP A 33 10.46 3.72 11.91
C ASP A 33 11.10 5.10 11.61
N GLU A 34 12.42 5.24 11.78
CA GLU A 34 13.22 6.40 11.32
C GLU A 34 12.90 6.80 9.88
N LYS A 35 12.56 5.85 9.00
CA LYS A 35 12.10 6.14 7.64
C LYS A 35 10.73 6.81 7.59
N LEU A 36 9.76 6.44 8.43
CA LEU A 36 8.46 7.11 8.53
C LEU A 36 8.58 8.46 9.28
N ARG A 37 9.46 8.56 10.28
CA ARG A 37 9.82 9.85 10.91
C ARG A 37 10.52 10.79 9.94
N ALA A 38 11.43 10.28 9.11
CA ALA A 38 12.08 11.02 8.03
C ALA A 38 11.10 11.40 6.91
N LEU A 39 9.96 10.69 6.83
CA LEU A 39 8.87 11.02 5.95
C LEU A 39 7.94 12.10 6.54
N HIS A 40 8.07 12.52 7.80
CA HIS A 40 7.25 13.58 8.42
C HIS A 40 5.73 13.28 8.52
N SER A 41 5.31 12.02 8.70
CA SER A 41 3.89 11.79 9.04
C SER A 41 3.62 12.23 10.48
N ASP A 42 2.79 13.26 10.66
CA ASP A 42 2.63 13.88 11.97
C ASP A 42 1.91 12.97 12.98
N ILE A 43 0.93 12.14 12.55
CA ILE A 43 0.15 11.30 13.48
C ILE A 43 -0.34 9.97 12.85
N LEU A 44 -0.14 8.86 13.57
CA LEU A 44 -0.66 7.52 13.23
C LEU A 44 -1.53 6.98 14.38
N TRP A 45 -2.78 6.67 14.08
CA TRP A 45 -3.69 6.00 15.02
C TRP A 45 -3.99 4.58 14.55
N SER A 46 -4.15 3.65 15.49
CA SER A 46 -4.83 2.37 15.26
C SER A 46 -6.24 2.43 15.84
N VAL A 47 -7.17 1.75 15.16
CA VAL A 47 -8.55 1.59 15.59
C VAL A 47 -9.01 0.18 15.24
N GLU A 48 -9.67 -0.49 16.18
CA GLU A 48 -10.26 -1.81 15.98
C GLU A 48 -11.46 -1.70 15.02
N THR A 49 -11.65 -2.76 14.24
CA THR A 49 -12.83 -2.86 13.37
C THR A 49 -14.03 -3.35 14.17
N ARG A 50 -15.22 -2.84 13.86
CA ARG A 50 -16.47 -3.34 14.47
C ARG A 50 -16.79 -4.80 14.14
N GLU A 51 -16.21 -5.35 13.07
CA GLU A 51 -16.49 -6.69 12.56
C GLU A 51 -15.50 -7.78 13.04
N GLY A 52 -14.54 -7.48 13.94
CA GLY A 52 -13.64 -8.50 14.53
C GLY A 52 -12.18 -8.06 14.71
N ASP A 53 -11.25 -9.03 14.69
CA ASP A 53 -9.80 -8.90 15.01
C ASP A 53 -8.95 -8.09 13.98
N GLY A 54 -9.56 -7.12 13.31
CA GLY A 54 -8.92 -6.22 12.36
C GLY A 54 -8.53 -4.89 12.99
N TYR A 55 -7.43 -4.30 12.51
CA TYR A 55 -7.09 -2.91 12.80
C TYR A 55 -7.12 -2.09 11.51
N ILE A 56 -7.70 -0.89 11.61
CA ILE A 56 -7.56 0.17 10.62
C ILE A 56 -6.52 1.14 11.18
N TYR A 57 -5.59 1.58 10.33
CA TYR A 57 -4.72 2.68 10.67
C TYR A 57 -5.23 3.97 10.05
N VAL A 58 -5.17 5.08 10.78
CA VAL A 58 -5.43 6.41 10.22
C VAL A 58 -4.13 7.21 10.24
N VAL A 59 -3.67 7.60 9.06
CA VAL A 59 -2.49 8.45 8.88
C VAL A 59 -2.98 9.86 8.62
N ILE A 60 -2.61 10.80 9.49
CA ILE A 60 -2.92 12.22 9.29
C ILE A 60 -1.64 12.96 8.98
N GLU A 61 -1.62 13.60 7.81
CA GLU A 61 -0.57 14.52 7.39
C GLU A 61 -1.09 15.96 7.54
N HIS A 62 -0.34 16.81 8.23
CA HIS A 62 -0.72 18.20 8.42
C HIS A 62 0.17 19.13 7.59
N GLN A 63 -0.46 19.96 6.75
CA GLN A 63 0.25 20.77 5.76
C GLN A 63 -0.32 22.19 5.67
N SER A 64 0.58 23.17 5.66
CA SER A 64 0.28 24.59 5.47
C SER A 64 0.61 25.10 4.06
N ARG A 65 1.22 24.27 3.22
CA ARG A 65 1.54 24.57 1.81
C ARG A 65 0.99 23.47 0.93
N GLU A 66 0.48 23.83 -0.23
CA GLU A 66 0.06 22.83 -1.20
C GLU A 66 1.27 22.08 -1.78
N ASP A 67 1.10 20.79 -1.99
CA ASP A 67 2.08 19.93 -2.64
C ASP A 67 1.36 19.13 -3.72
N ILE A 68 1.83 19.22 -4.96
CA ILE A 68 1.25 18.51 -6.12
C ILE A 68 1.33 16.99 -5.98
N HIS A 69 2.29 16.48 -5.19
CA HIS A 69 2.54 15.04 -4.99
C HIS A 69 2.03 14.52 -3.63
N MET A 70 1.11 15.25 -2.99
CA MET A 70 0.61 14.89 -1.66
C MET A 70 -0.13 13.55 -1.66
N ALA A 71 -0.88 13.22 -2.71
CA ALA A 71 -1.61 11.95 -2.77
C ALA A 71 -0.65 10.76 -2.84
N PHE A 72 0.39 10.83 -3.67
CA PHE A 72 1.45 9.82 -3.71
C PHE A 72 2.20 9.71 -2.39
N ARG A 73 2.48 10.84 -1.74
CA ARG A 73 3.11 10.88 -0.41
C ARG A 73 2.26 10.14 0.64
N LEU A 74 0.97 10.44 0.70
CA LEU A 74 0.01 9.76 1.58
C LEU A 74 -0.07 8.24 1.31
N MET A 75 -0.03 7.84 0.04
CA MET A 75 0.01 6.41 -0.31
C MET A 75 1.31 5.74 0.13
N ARG A 76 2.45 6.41 0.00
CA ARG A 76 3.73 5.89 0.53
C ARG A 76 3.66 5.65 2.03
N TYR A 77 3.04 6.55 2.79
CA TYR A 77 2.89 6.34 4.23
C TYR A 77 1.97 5.15 4.51
N SER A 78 0.87 5.06 3.77
CA SER A 78 -0.08 3.95 3.89
C SER A 78 0.60 2.60 3.64
N MET A 79 1.40 2.50 2.57
CA MET A 79 2.19 1.29 2.26
C MET A 79 3.26 1.00 3.32
N ALA A 80 3.90 2.02 3.88
CA ALA A 80 4.90 1.82 4.94
C ALA A 80 4.26 1.27 6.24
N VAL A 81 3.07 1.75 6.59
CA VAL A 81 2.28 1.22 7.72
C VAL A 81 1.88 -0.24 7.46
N MET A 82 1.37 -0.55 6.27
CA MET A 82 1.02 -1.92 5.86
C MET A 82 2.23 -2.86 5.91
N GLN A 83 3.39 -2.43 5.39
CA GLN A 83 4.63 -3.18 5.43
C GLN A 83 5.05 -3.50 6.88
N ARG A 84 4.95 -2.52 7.77
CA ARG A 84 5.30 -2.70 9.19
C ARG A 84 4.39 -3.71 9.88
N HIS A 85 3.10 -3.70 9.54
CA HIS A 85 2.14 -4.67 10.06
C HIS A 85 2.55 -6.11 9.70
N ILE A 86 2.93 -6.35 8.43
CA ILE A 86 3.43 -7.65 7.96
C ILE A 86 4.69 -8.06 8.72
N GLU A 87 5.62 -7.13 8.96
CA GLU A 87 6.87 -7.42 9.67
C GLU A 87 6.65 -7.78 11.14
N HIS A 88 5.58 -7.27 11.76
CA HIS A 88 5.22 -7.59 13.14
C HIS A 88 4.53 -8.95 13.26
N ASP A 89 3.64 -9.30 12.32
CA ASP A 89 2.96 -10.60 12.28
C ASP A 89 2.64 -11.02 10.85
N LYS A 90 3.51 -11.87 10.27
CA LYS A 90 3.41 -12.33 8.88
C LYS A 90 2.17 -13.19 8.59
N ARG A 91 1.45 -13.64 9.62
CA ARG A 91 0.25 -14.48 9.47
C ARG A 91 -1.04 -13.66 9.50
N ARG A 92 -0.98 -12.37 9.83
CA ARG A 92 -2.14 -11.49 9.82
C ARG A 92 -2.47 -11.01 8.41
N PRO A 93 -3.76 -10.79 8.11
CA PRO A 93 -4.16 -10.10 6.89
C PRO A 93 -3.62 -8.66 6.87
N LEU A 94 -3.53 -8.08 5.68
CA LEU A 94 -3.13 -6.69 5.52
C LEU A 94 -4.17 -5.75 6.18
N PRO A 95 -3.75 -4.73 6.95
CA PRO A 95 -4.68 -3.78 7.52
C PRO A 95 -5.13 -2.77 6.46
N LEU A 96 -6.34 -2.22 6.62
CA LEU A 96 -6.71 -1.00 5.90
C LEU A 96 -5.95 0.19 6.52
N VAL A 97 -5.54 1.11 5.65
CA VAL A 97 -4.93 2.38 6.09
C VAL A 97 -5.68 3.52 5.42
N ILE A 98 -6.24 4.42 6.22
CA ILE A 98 -6.96 5.60 5.77
C ILE A 98 -6.00 6.80 5.80
N PRO A 99 -5.52 7.27 4.64
CA PRO A 99 -4.77 8.51 4.58
C PRO A 99 -5.70 9.72 4.65
N MET A 100 -5.39 10.66 5.53
CA MET A 100 -6.09 11.93 5.68
C MET A 100 -5.09 13.09 5.57
N LEU A 101 -5.46 14.10 4.79
CA LEU A 101 -4.74 15.37 4.73
C LEU A 101 -5.48 16.41 5.56
N PHE A 102 -4.82 16.93 6.60
CA PHE A 102 -5.27 18.09 7.35
C PHE A 102 -4.59 19.35 6.80
N TYR A 103 -5.27 19.99 5.84
CA TYR A 103 -4.74 21.15 5.11
C TYR A 103 -5.27 22.47 5.67
N HIS A 104 -4.37 23.43 5.89
CA HIS A 104 -4.70 24.80 6.36
C HIS A 104 -3.89 25.89 5.66
N GLY A 105 -3.48 25.64 4.42
CA GLY A 105 -2.66 26.59 3.67
C GLY A 105 -3.42 27.83 3.18
N SER A 106 -2.66 28.84 2.76
CA SER A 106 -3.20 30.12 2.27
C SER A 106 -3.94 30.00 0.94
N ARG A 107 -3.65 28.97 0.14
CA ARG A 107 -4.34 28.69 -1.13
C ARG A 107 -5.53 27.77 -0.88
N SER A 108 -6.74 28.28 -1.03
CA SER A 108 -7.98 27.54 -0.76
C SER A 108 -8.97 27.61 -1.93
N PRO A 109 -9.66 26.51 -2.29
CA PRO A 109 -9.52 25.15 -1.72
C PRO A 109 -8.17 24.51 -2.09
N TYR A 110 -7.83 23.41 -1.42
CA TYR A 110 -6.64 22.62 -1.77
C TYR A 110 -6.66 22.26 -3.26
N PRO A 111 -5.62 22.60 -4.04
CA PRO A 111 -5.74 22.67 -5.51
C PRO A 111 -5.39 21.37 -6.26
N TRP A 112 -4.93 20.33 -5.56
CA TRP A 112 -4.42 19.10 -6.18
C TRP A 112 -5.32 17.89 -5.88
N SER A 113 -5.27 16.86 -6.73
CA SER A 113 -6.01 15.61 -6.47
C SER A 113 -5.45 14.89 -5.25
N LEU A 114 -6.34 14.32 -4.43
CA LEU A 114 -5.98 13.38 -3.36
C LEU A 114 -6.06 11.91 -3.80
N CYS A 115 -6.37 11.65 -5.08
CA CYS A 115 -6.25 10.33 -5.67
C CYS A 115 -4.89 10.21 -6.39
N TRP A 116 -3.96 9.46 -5.81
CA TRP A 116 -2.60 9.29 -6.35
C TRP A 116 -2.56 8.74 -7.80
N LEU A 117 -3.63 8.05 -8.23
CA LEU A 117 -3.77 7.53 -9.59
C LEU A 117 -3.97 8.63 -10.64
N ASP A 118 -4.41 9.83 -10.22
CA ASP A 118 -4.55 10.98 -11.10
C ASP A 118 -3.22 11.66 -11.42
N GLU A 119 -2.15 11.37 -10.64
CA GLU A 119 -0.83 11.96 -10.84
C GLU A 119 -0.07 11.35 -12.04
N PHE A 120 -0.54 10.21 -12.57
CA PHE A 120 0.09 9.57 -13.73
C PHE A 120 -0.23 10.33 -15.01
N ALA A 121 0.71 10.33 -15.96
CA ALA A 121 0.47 10.87 -17.31
C ALA A 121 -0.70 10.18 -18.05
N ALA A 122 -1.04 8.95 -17.66
CA ALA A 122 -2.19 8.19 -18.18
C ALA A 122 -3.03 7.59 -17.02
N PRO A 123 -3.91 8.37 -16.36
CA PRO A 123 -4.64 7.94 -15.16
C PRO A 123 -5.53 6.69 -15.37
N THR A 124 -6.16 6.57 -16.55
CA THR A 124 -6.98 5.40 -16.90
C THR A 124 -6.15 4.12 -16.95
N THR A 125 -4.91 4.20 -17.44
CA THR A 125 -3.98 3.06 -17.46
C THR A 125 -3.50 2.73 -16.05
N ALA A 126 -3.19 3.74 -15.24
CA ALA A 126 -2.79 3.54 -13.84
C ALA A 126 -3.88 2.83 -13.03
N ARG A 127 -5.14 3.24 -13.16
CA ARG A 127 -6.28 2.57 -12.50
C ARG A 127 -6.42 1.11 -12.92
N LYS A 128 -6.27 0.80 -14.22
CA LYS A 128 -6.28 -0.58 -14.70
C LYS A 128 -5.12 -1.41 -14.12
N LEU A 129 -3.92 -0.83 -14.04
CA LEU A 129 -2.74 -1.52 -13.55
C LEU A 129 -2.79 -1.79 -12.04
N TYR A 130 -3.21 -0.80 -11.25
CA TYR A 130 -3.12 -0.85 -9.78
C TYR A 130 -4.39 -1.33 -9.08
N SER A 131 -5.48 -1.58 -9.83
CA SER A 131 -6.72 -2.17 -9.30
C SER A 131 -7.02 -3.57 -9.88
N ALA A 132 -6.11 -4.14 -10.66
CA ALA A 132 -6.20 -5.51 -11.17
C ALA A 132 -5.11 -6.40 -10.56
N ALA A 133 -5.23 -7.71 -10.79
CA ALA A 133 -4.15 -8.64 -10.46
C ALA A 133 -2.87 -8.25 -11.22
N PHE A 134 -1.73 -8.30 -10.53
CA PHE A 134 -0.43 -8.08 -11.17
C PHE A 134 -0.14 -9.20 -12.19
N PRO A 135 0.54 -8.88 -13.30
CA PRO A 135 0.94 -9.90 -14.26
C PRO A 135 1.88 -10.91 -13.60
N LEU A 136 1.50 -12.19 -13.66
CA LEU A 136 2.31 -13.32 -13.19
C LEU A 136 2.89 -14.06 -14.39
N VAL A 137 4.21 -14.24 -14.40
CA VAL A 137 4.89 -15.16 -15.32
C VAL A 137 5.25 -16.41 -14.53
N ASP A 138 4.41 -17.44 -14.66
CA ASP A 138 4.61 -18.73 -13.99
C ASP A 138 5.17 -19.77 -14.98
N VAL A 139 6.50 -19.83 -15.10
CA VAL A 139 7.18 -20.79 -15.99
C VAL A 139 6.98 -22.24 -15.56
N THR A 140 6.46 -22.52 -14.36
CA THR A 140 6.28 -23.90 -13.88
C THR A 140 5.15 -24.62 -14.60
N VAL A 141 4.18 -23.87 -15.13
CA VAL A 141 3.02 -24.41 -15.86
C VAL A 141 3.17 -24.31 -17.38
N VAL A 142 4.18 -23.60 -17.88
CA VAL A 142 4.43 -23.45 -19.32
C VAL A 142 5.22 -24.66 -19.83
N PRO A 143 4.75 -25.40 -20.86
CA PRO A 143 5.49 -26.51 -21.46
C PRO A 143 6.87 -26.10 -22.02
N ASP A 144 7.87 -26.99 -21.97
CA ASP A 144 9.24 -26.66 -22.41
C ASP A 144 9.31 -26.34 -23.92
N ASP A 145 8.49 -27.02 -24.72
CA ASP A 145 8.35 -26.79 -26.16
C ASP A 145 7.72 -25.43 -26.49
N GLU A 146 6.93 -24.85 -25.58
CA GLU A 146 6.47 -23.47 -25.66
C GLU A 146 7.58 -22.49 -25.23
N ILE A 147 8.28 -22.78 -24.13
CA ILE A 147 9.38 -21.94 -23.62
C ILE A 147 10.49 -21.77 -24.66
N VAL A 148 10.87 -22.82 -25.41
CA VAL A 148 11.91 -22.70 -26.47
C VAL A 148 11.53 -21.69 -27.57
N GLN A 149 10.25 -21.36 -27.72
CA GLN A 149 9.78 -20.33 -28.67
C GLN A 149 9.87 -18.90 -28.10
N HIS A 150 10.17 -18.72 -26.81
CA HIS A 150 10.29 -17.41 -26.14
C HIS A 150 11.58 -16.64 -26.51
N ARG A 151 12.19 -16.98 -27.66
CA ARG A 151 13.34 -16.27 -28.25
C ARG A 151 14.52 -16.19 -27.27
N ARG A 152 14.96 -14.97 -26.93
CA ARG A 152 16.16 -14.72 -26.12
C ARG A 152 15.98 -15.01 -24.62
N VAL A 153 14.74 -15.14 -24.14
CA VAL A 153 14.49 -15.40 -22.70
C VAL A 153 14.33 -16.88 -22.38
N ALA A 154 14.11 -17.72 -23.41
CA ALA A 154 13.85 -19.16 -23.28
C ALA A 154 14.87 -19.89 -22.39
N LEU A 155 16.16 -19.64 -22.60
CA LEU A 155 17.22 -20.28 -21.80
C LEU A 155 17.12 -19.91 -20.32
N LEU A 156 16.85 -18.64 -20.02
CA LEU A 156 16.66 -18.18 -18.63
C LEU A 156 15.44 -18.85 -18.02
N GLU A 157 14.34 -18.93 -18.75
CA GLU A 157 13.09 -19.53 -18.28
C GLU A 157 13.22 -21.04 -18.03
N LEU A 158 13.87 -21.79 -18.93
CA LEU A 158 14.18 -23.22 -18.73
C LEU A 158 15.08 -23.41 -17.51
N ILE A 159 16.16 -22.63 -17.38
CA ILE A 159 17.04 -22.71 -16.20
C ILE A 159 16.24 -22.46 -14.93
N GLN A 160 15.42 -21.41 -14.88
CA GLN A 160 14.62 -21.09 -13.68
C GLN A 160 13.58 -22.16 -13.39
N LYS A 161 12.92 -22.70 -14.41
CA LYS A 161 11.92 -23.78 -14.28
C LYS A 161 12.54 -25.03 -13.67
N HIS A 162 13.76 -25.39 -14.09
CA HIS A 162 14.43 -26.63 -13.71
C HIS A 162 15.49 -26.45 -12.62
N ILE A 163 15.68 -25.26 -12.04
CA ILE A 163 16.77 -24.95 -11.08
C ILE A 163 16.79 -25.86 -9.84
N ARG A 164 15.66 -26.50 -9.50
CA ARG A 164 15.52 -27.44 -8.38
C ARG A 164 15.58 -28.91 -8.79
N GLN A 165 15.63 -29.22 -10.08
CA GLN A 165 15.83 -30.58 -10.58
C GLN A 165 17.31 -30.91 -10.52
N ARG A 166 17.67 -32.02 -9.86
CA ARG A 166 19.06 -32.38 -9.59
C ARG A 166 19.87 -32.72 -10.85
N ASP A 167 19.21 -33.07 -11.95
CA ASP A 167 19.83 -33.41 -13.23
C ASP A 167 19.42 -32.41 -14.32
N LEU A 168 20.15 -31.29 -14.41
CA LEU A 168 20.00 -30.33 -15.52
C LEU A 168 20.59 -30.86 -16.84
N MET A 169 21.32 -31.99 -16.81
CA MET A 169 22.04 -32.54 -17.97
C MET A 169 21.13 -33.13 -19.06
N GLY A 170 19.84 -33.38 -18.79
CA GLY A 170 18.91 -33.93 -19.78
C GLY A 170 18.18 -32.90 -20.65
N LEU A 171 18.43 -31.60 -20.46
CA LEU A 171 17.72 -30.49 -21.13
C LEU A 171 18.54 -29.85 -22.27
N ILE A 172 19.75 -30.33 -22.55
CA ILE A 172 20.70 -29.73 -23.51
C ILE A 172 21.01 -30.68 -24.69
N ASP A 173 20.32 -31.82 -24.79
CA ASP A 173 20.46 -32.76 -25.93
C ASP A 173 19.35 -32.58 -26.97
#